data_AF-A0A671KGP0-F1
#
_entry.id   AF-A0A671KGP0-F1
#
_cell.length_a   1.000
_cell.length_b   1.000
_cell.length_c   1.000
_cell.angle_alpha   90.00
_cell.angle_beta   90.00
_cell.angle_gamma   90.00
#
_symmetry.space_group_name_H-M   'P 1'
#
loop_
_entity.id
_entity.type
_entity.pdbx_description
1 polymer ?
#
loop_
_entity_poly.entity_id
_entity_poly.type
_entity_poly.pdbx_seq_one_letter_code
_entity_poly.pdbx_strand_id
1 'polypeptide(L)'
;MPYGQLNHPFLLVLELSNTTATSSYRPWFYQTCTEFGFYQTCEDTSCPFSRMLTVQSQTELCSRLFDIPQDRLSACFSDQGNIDPWMELSVVWNDTTVDNDRVILIDGTAHCMDMNADKSMDKPALHQARKVKI
;
A
#
# COMPACT_ATOMS: atom_id res chain seq x y z
N MET A 1 -4.24 1.60 40.60
CA MET A 1 -4.26 0.83 39.33
C MET A 1 -5.30 1.47 38.42
N PRO A 2 -4.88 1.99 37.26
CA PRO A 2 -5.62 1.68 36.04
C PRO A 2 -4.67 1.38 34.87
N TYR A 3 -4.96 0.31 34.12
CA TYR A 3 -4.29 -0.04 32.88
C TYR A 3 -4.65 1.01 31.81
N GLY A 4 -3.67 1.83 31.45
CA GLY A 4 -3.78 2.81 30.37
C GLY A 4 -3.87 2.10 29.01
N GLN A 5 -4.92 2.42 28.27
CA GLN A 5 -5.09 2.09 26.88
C GLN A 5 -3.93 2.73 26.09
N LEU A 6 -2.91 1.95 25.74
CA LEU A 6 -1.87 2.37 24.80
C LEU A 6 -2.55 2.62 23.45
N ASN A 7 -2.80 3.88 23.14
CA ASN A 7 -3.37 4.28 21.85
C ASN A 7 -2.42 3.78 20.75
N HIS A 8 -2.96 3.02 19.79
CA HIS A 8 -2.26 2.48 18.62
C HIS A 8 -1.27 3.45 17.93
N PRO A 9 -1.56 4.77 17.76
CA PRO A 9 -0.59 5.71 17.20
C PRO A 9 0.67 5.91 18.06
N PHE A 10 0.61 5.68 19.38
CA PHE A 10 1.75 5.87 20.28
C PHE A 10 2.83 4.80 20.11
N LEU A 11 2.43 3.53 19.94
CA LEU A 11 3.36 2.44 19.69
C LEU A 11 4.06 2.60 18.33
N LEU A 12 3.30 3.01 17.30
CA LEU A 12 3.86 3.24 15.97
C LEU A 12 4.87 4.39 15.95
N VAL A 13 4.61 5.47 16.72
CA VAL A 13 5.55 6.58 16.87
C VAL A 13 6.83 6.13 17.56
N LEU A 14 6.73 5.35 18.64
CA LEU A 14 7.91 4.82 19.34
C LEU A 14 8.78 3.94 18.44
N GLU A 15 8.16 3.13 17.58
CA GLU A 15 8.89 2.24 16.67
C GLU A 15 9.52 3.01 15.49
N LEU A 16 8.78 3.95 14.88
CA LEU A 16 9.25 4.71 13.72
C LEU A 16 10.18 5.88 14.07
N SER A 17 10.19 6.33 15.32
CA SER A 17 11.12 7.35 15.80
C SER A 17 12.55 6.82 15.94
N ASN A 18 12.73 5.50 16.11
CA ASN A 18 14.06 4.90 16.19
C ASN A 18 14.71 4.82 14.80
N THR A 19 15.59 5.79 14.49
CA THR A 19 16.31 5.86 13.21
C THR A 19 17.40 4.80 13.04
N THR A 20 17.73 4.07 14.10
CA THR A 20 18.71 2.97 14.06
C THR A 20 18.05 1.60 13.80
N ALA A 21 16.71 1.55 13.82
CA ALA A 21 15.98 0.35 13.45
C ALA A 21 16.19 0.03 11.96
N THR A 22 16.44 -1.23 11.64
CA THR A 22 16.62 -1.74 10.26
C THR A 22 15.31 -1.90 9.49
N SER A 23 14.23 -1.28 9.96
CA SER A 23 12.91 -1.39 9.35
C SER A 23 12.86 -0.61 8.04
N SER A 24 12.49 -1.28 6.95
CA SER A 24 12.17 -0.64 5.66
C SER A 24 10.91 0.22 5.72
N TYR A 25 10.13 0.10 6.80
CA TYR A 25 8.86 0.79 6.94
C TYR A 25 9.02 2.30 7.17
N ARG A 26 10.05 2.74 7.91
CA ARG A 26 10.31 4.18 8.12
C ARG A 26 10.61 4.94 6.82
N PRO A 27 11.57 4.51 5.97
CA PRO A 27 11.81 5.18 4.70
C PRO A 27 10.64 5.05 3.71
N TRP A 28 9.89 3.96 3.75
CA TRP A 28 8.63 3.84 3.00
C TRP A 28 7.60 4.88 3.45
N PHE A 29 7.38 4.99 4.76
CA PHE A 29 6.41 5.92 5.34
C PHE A 29 6.78 7.39 5.07
N TYR A 30 8.07 7.72 5.04
CA TYR A 30 8.52 9.05 4.61
C TYR A 30 8.12 9.35 3.15
N GLN A 31 8.36 8.42 2.21
CA GLN A 31 7.94 8.58 0.80
C GLN A 31 6.42 8.68 0.67
N THR A 32 5.66 7.94 1.47
CA THR A 32 4.21 8.10 1.56
C THR A 32 3.82 9.53 1.95
N CYS A 33 4.50 10.13 2.94
CA CYS A 33 4.21 11.48 3.40
C CYS A 33 4.57 12.58 2.40
N THR A 34 5.60 12.38 1.57
CA THR A 34 6.13 13.43 0.68
C THR A 34 5.76 13.26 -0.79
N GLU A 35 5.53 12.04 -1.26
CA GLU A 35 5.40 11.71 -2.69
C GLU A 35 4.16 10.89 -3.00
N PHE A 36 4.02 9.70 -2.40
CA PHE A 36 3.03 8.73 -2.85
C PHE A 36 1.62 8.97 -2.30
N GLY A 37 1.50 9.53 -1.10
CA GLY A 37 0.20 9.83 -0.49
C GLY A 37 -0.69 8.61 -0.23
N PHE A 38 -0.09 7.43 -0.07
CA PHE A 38 -0.78 6.18 0.19
C PHE A 38 -1.19 6.04 1.67
N TYR A 39 -2.46 6.30 1.98
CA TYR A 39 -3.00 6.18 3.33
C TYR A 39 -4.13 5.14 3.37
N GLN A 40 -4.04 4.17 4.29
CA GLN A 40 -5.05 3.11 4.41
C GLN A 40 -6.24 3.57 5.26
N THR A 41 -7.44 3.62 4.69
CA THR A 41 -8.62 4.06 5.44
C THR A 41 -9.68 2.97 5.52
N CYS A 42 -10.47 3.00 6.58
CA CYS A 42 -11.56 2.06 6.79
C CYS A 42 -12.70 2.77 7.52
N GLU A 43 -13.17 3.89 6.96
CA GLU A 43 -14.20 4.72 7.58
C GLU A 43 -15.62 4.23 7.24
N ASP A 44 -15.78 3.49 6.15
CA ASP A 44 -17.08 2.95 5.73
C ASP A 44 -17.56 1.79 6.60
N THR A 45 -18.88 1.72 6.74
CA THR A 45 -19.61 0.65 7.42
C THR A 45 -19.45 -0.72 6.77
N SER A 46 -19.11 -0.77 5.47
CA SER A 46 -18.83 -2.02 4.75
C SER A 46 -17.44 -2.59 5.05
N CYS A 47 -16.54 -1.78 5.60
CA CYS A 47 -15.18 -2.19 5.84
C CYS A 47 -15.10 -3.07 7.12
N PRO A 48 -14.50 -4.28 7.04
CA PRO A 48 -14.45 -5.22 8.16
C PRO A 48 -13.41 -4.85 9.23
N PHE A 49 -12.57 -3.83 8.98
CA PHE A 49 -11.50 -3.40 9.89
C PHE A 49 -11.94 -2.26 10.82
N SER A 50 -11.02 -1.86 11.71
CA SER A 50 -11.30 -0.81 12.69
C SER A 50 -11.57 0.54 12.03
N ARG A 51 -12.70 1.15 12.39
CA ARG A 51 -13.08 2.51 11.97
C ARG A 51 -12.19 3.62 12.53
N MET A 52 -11.21 3.25 13.35
CA MET A 52 -10.20 4.18 13.85
C MET A 52 -9.04 4.41 12.87
N LEU A 53 -8.99 3.67 11.76
CA LEU A 53 -8.04 3.87 10.67
C LEU A 53 -8.55 4.96 9.72
N THR A 54 -8.30 6.21 10.10
CA THR A 54 -8.68 7.39 9.31
C THR A 54 -7.48 7.99 8.58
N VAL A 55 -7.71 8.74 7.51
CA VAL A 55 -6.63 9.53 6.86
C VAL A 55 -5.98 10.47 7.87
N GLN A 56 -6.78 11.09 8.72
CA GLN A 56 -6.29 12.02 9.74
C GLN A 56 -5.30 11.33 10.69
N SER A 57 -5.63 10.12 11.16
CA SER A 57 -4.76 9.37 12.07
C SER A 57 -3.38 9.06 11.48
N GLN A 58 -3.29 8.85 10.16
CA GLN A 58 -2.03 8.57 9.47
C GLN A 58 -1.26 9.83 9.07
N THR A 59 -1.96 10.86 8.59
CA THR A 59 -1.32 12.13 8.21
C THR A 59 -0.75 12.88 9.42
N GLU A 60 -1.37 12.76 10.60
CA GLU A 60 -0.80 13.29 11.85
C GLU A 60 0.56 12.65 12.20
N LEU A 61 0.79 11.40 11.80
CA LEU A 61 2.08 10.75 12.03
C LEU A 61 3.19 11.37 11.18
N CYS A 62 2.90 11.83 9.96
CA CYS A 62 3.88 12.52 9.11
C CYS A 62 4.44 13.77 9.82
N SER A 63 3.57 14.55 10.47
CA SER A 63 4.00 15.70 11.26
C SER A 63 4.77 15.29 12.51
N ARG A 64 4.32 14.26 13.23
CA ARG A 64 4.96 13.82 14.49
C ARG A 64 6.32 13.13 14.30
N LEU A 65 6.54 12.47 13.16
CA LEU A 65 7.74 11.66 12.90
C LEU A 65 8.79 12.37 12.05
N PHE A 66 8.37 13.27 11.17
CA PHE A 66 9.23 13.87 10.16
C PHE A 66 9.11 15.41 10.08
N ASP A 67 8.32 16.04 10.97
CA ASP A 67 8.06 17.48 10.96
C ASP A 67 7.50 17.99 9.61
N ILE A 68 6.77 17.14 8.89
CA ILE A 68 6.10 17.49 7.62
C ILE A 68 4.73 18.09 7.94
N PRO A 69 4.45 19.34 7.57
CA PRO A 69 3.15 19.95 7.81
C PRO A 69 2.10 19.40 6.84
N GLN A 70 0.84 19.35 7.29
CA GLN A 70 -0.24 18.69 6.56
C GLN A 70 -0.53 19.30 5.17
N ASP A 71 -0.24 20.60 4.98
CA ASP A 71 -0.38 21.32 3.72
C ASP A 71 0.62 20.88 2.64
N ARG A 72 1.68 20.17 3.02
CA ARG A 72 2.69 19.61 2.13
C ARG A 72 2.52 18.10 1.88
N LEU A 73 1.47 17.49 2.41
CA LEU A 73 1.21 16.07 2.19
C LEU A 73 0.60 15.84 0.80
N SER A 74 1.16 14.89 0.07
CA SER A 74 0.50 14.27 -1.08
C SER A 74 -0.71 13.48 -0.56
N ALA A 75 -1.93 13.79 -0.98
CA ALA A 75 -3.13 13.05 -0.60
C ALA A 75 -3.73 12.34 -1.82
N CYS A 76 -3.57 11.01 -1.88
CA CYS A 76 -4.27 10.17 -2.83
C CYS A 76 -5.23 9.25 -2.06
N PHE A 77 -6.52 9.56 -2.08
CA PHE A 77 -7.54 8.77 -1.38
C PHE A 77 -7.74 7.45 -2.14
N SER A 78 -7.53 6.32 -1.47
CA SER A 78 -7.63 4.99 -2.10
C SER A 78 -8.53 4.08 -1.27
N ASP A 79 -9.77 3.90 -1.73
CA ASP A 79 -10.69 2.88 -1.23
C ASP A 79 -10.67 1.74 -2.25
N GLN A 80 -10.11 0.56 -1.90
CA GLN A 80 -9.58 -0.43 -2.86
C GLN A 80 -10.26 -1.80 -2.82
N GLY A 81 -10.43 -2.47 -3.99
CA GLY A 81 -10.71 -3.91 -4.15
C GLY A 81 -10.70 -4.40 -5.62
N ASN A 82 -10.26 -5.63 -5.97
CA ASN A 82 -11.07 -6.86 -5.77
C ASN A 82 -10.34 -8.25 -5.64
N ILE A 83 -9.01 -8.38 -5.52
CA ILE A 83 -8.30 -9.52 -4.85
C ILE A 83 -6.81 -9.17 -4.60
N ASP A 84 -6.18 -8.38 -5.47
CA ASP A 84 -4.94 -7.65 -5.15
C ASP A 84 -5.30 -6.17 -4.90
N PRO A 85 -5.15 -5.66 -3.67
CA PRO A 85 -5.49 -4.27 -3.36
C PRO A 85 -4.74 -3.24 -4.22
N TRP A 86 -3.54 -3.59 -4.70
CA TRP A 86 -2.66 -2.66 -5.42
C TRP A 86 -2.93 -2.56 -6.92
N MET A 87 -3.80 -3.42 -7.47
CA MET A 87 -4.09 -3.48 -8.91
C MET A 87 -4.74 -2.19 -9.44
N GLU A 88 -5.56 -1.53 -8.63
CA GLU A 88 -6.28 -0.30 -9.01
C GLU A 88 -5.36 0.90 -9.26
N LEU A 89 -4.15 0.88 -8.67
CA LEU A 89 -3.12 1.90 -8.89
C LEU A 89 -2.29 1.65 -10.16
N SER A 90 -2.55 0.56 -10.87
CA SER A 90 -1.82 0.18 -12.08
C SER A 90 -2.55 0.63 -13.34
N VAL A 91 -1.81 0.80 -14.45
CA VAL A 91 -2.45 0.90 -15.77
C VAL A 91 -3.10 -0.45 -16.06
N VAL A 92 -4.44 -0.50 -16.11
CA VAL A 92 -5.21 -1.73 -16.39
C VAL A 92 -5.87 -1.72 -17.77
N TRP A 93 -5.62 -0.68 -18.58
CA TRP A 93 -6.13 -0.52 -19.94
C TRP A 93 -5.01 -0.42 -20.97
N ASN A 94 -5.23 -1.09 -22.10
CA ASN A 94 -4.31 -1.17 -23.23
C ASN A 94 -4.53 0.01 -24.19
N ASP A 95 -4.28 1.24 -23.72
CA ASP A 95 -4.31 2.46 -24.55
C ASP A 95 -2.91 3.09 -24.69
N THR A 96 -1.88 2.24 -24.75
CA THR A 96 -0.53 2.67 -25.14
C THR A 96 -0.41 2.54 -26.65
N THR A 97 -0.30 3.67 -27.36
CA THR A 97 -0.03 3.74 -28.81
C THR A 97 1.38 3.25 -29.19
N VAL A 98 2.03 2.45 -28.32
CA VAL A 98 3.41 2.00 -28.41
C VAL A 98 3.44 0.50 -28.12
N ASP A 99 3.70 -0.32 -29.16
CA ASP A 99 3.62 -1.80 -29.16
C ASP A 99 4.58 -2.50 -28.16
N ASN A 100 5.54 -1.78 -27.59
CA ASN A 100 6.49 -2.29 -26.59
C ASN A 100 6.01 -2.23 -25.14
N ASP A 101 4.99 -1.42 -24.82
CA ASP A 101 4.49 -1.25 -23.45
C ASP A 101 3.19 -2.03 -23.27
N ARG A 102 3.31 -3.34 -23.04
CA ARG A 102 2.17 -4.26 -22.88
C ARG A 102 1.78 -4.40 -21.42
N VAL A 103 0.52 -4.09 -21.13
CA VAL A 103 -0.10 -4.37 -19.83
C VAL A 103 -0.76 -5.75 -19.88
N ILE A 104 -0.40 -6.62 -18.94
CA ILE A 104 -0.99 -7.96 -18.79
C ILE A 104 -1.71 -8.03 -17.45
N LEU A 105 -3.04 -8.08 -17.49
CA LEU A 105 -3.84 -8.38 -16.31
C LEU A 105 -3.87 -9.89 -16.07
N ILE A 106 -3.34 -10.35 -14.93
CA ILE A 106 -3.30 -11.77 -14.55
C ILE A 106 -4.45 -12.04 -13.58
N ASP A 107 -5.52 -12.63 -14.09
CA ASP A 107 -6.74 -12.82 -13.30
C ASP A 107 -6.55 -13.77 -12.10
N GLY A 108 -7.07 -13.35 -10.95
CA GLY A 108 -7.10 -14.10 -9.71
C GLY A 108 -5.73 -14.36 -9.08
N THR A 109 -4.70 -13.58 -9.40
CA THR A 109 -3.40 -13.64 -8.71
C THR A 109 -3.23 -12.48 -7.73
N ALA A 110 -2.45 -12.73 -6.67
CA ALA A 110 -2.06 -11.70 -5.71
C ALA A 110 -0.86 -10.90 -6.19
N HIS A 111 -0.45 -9.92 -5.38
CA HIS A 111 0.64 -9.00 -5.66
C HIS A 111 1.91 -9.68 -6.19
N CYS A 112 2.33 -9.26 -7.39
CA CYS A 112 3.57 -9.68 -8.07
C CYS A 112 3.76 -11.21 -8.13
N MET A 113 2.66 -11.97 -8.24
CA MET A 113 2.72 -13.45 -8.22
C MET A 113 3.56 -14.03 -9.39
N ASP A 114 3.68 -13.31 -10.50
CA ASP A 114 4.50 -13.69 -11.66
C ASP A 114 6.02 -13.64 -11.37
N MET A 115 6.46 -12.81 -10.41
CA MET A 115 7.85 -12.70 -9.97
C MET A 115 8.27 -13.87 -9.05
N ASN A 116 7.31 -14.60 -8.50
CA ASN A 116 7.59 -15.79 -7.71
C ASN A 116 8.02 -16.96 -8.61
N ALA A 117 8.73 -17.93 -8.00
CA ALA A 117 9.09 -19.17 -8.66
C ALA A 117 7.86 -19.93 -9.18
N ASP A 118 8.01 -20.57 -10.34
CA ASP A 118 6.95 -21.34 -10.99
C ASP A 118 6.54 -22.56 -10.15
N LYS A 119 5.24 -22.74 -9.93
CA LYS A 119 4.69 -23.88 -9.19
C LYS A 119 3.71 -24.64 -10.06
N SER A 120 3.68 -25.96 -9.93
CA SER A 120 2.75 -26.81 -10.68
C SER A 120 1.26 -26.57 -10.39
N MET A 121 0.94 -25.93 -9.26
CA MET A 121 -0.42 -25.57 -8.86
C MET A 121 -0.80 -24.13 -9.23
N ASP A 122 0.07 -23.40 -9.92
CA ASP A 122 -0.20 -22.03 -10.33
C ASP A 122 -1.34 -22.00 -11.36
N LYS A 123 -2.07 -20.87 -11.38
CA LYS A 123 -3.21 -20.71 -12.29
C LYS A 123 -2.73 -20.70 -13.76
N PRO A 124 -3.54 -21.22 -14.70
CA PRO A 124 -3.19 -21.19 -16.13
C PRO A 124 -2.86 -19.78 -16.65
N ALA A 125 -3.59 -18.75 -16.19
CA ALA A 125 -3.33 -17.35 -16.54
C ALA A 125 -1.92 -16.88 -16.12
N LEU A 126 -1.42 -17.36 -14.97
CA LEU A 126 -0.10 -17.04 -14.46
C LEU A 126 1.01 -17.71 -15.28
N HIS A 127 0.82 -18.98 -15.64
CA HIS A 127 1.74 -19.67 -16.55
C HIS A 127 1.77 -19.02 -17.94
N GLN A 128 0.64 -18.51 -18.42
CA GLN A 128 0.58 -17.78 -19.69
C GLN A 128 1.33 -16.45 -19.59
N ALA A 129 1.10 -15.67 -18.53
CA ALA A 129 1.77 -14.39 -18.33
C ALA A 129 3.30 -14.52 -18.25
N ARG A 130 3.82 -15.54 -17.57
CA ARG A 130 5.28 -15.79 -17.48
C ARG A 130 5.94 -16.08 -18.83
N LYS A 131 5.21 -16.64 -19.80
CA LYS A 131 5.73 -16.93 -21.15
C LYS A 131 5.83 -15.69 -22.03
N VAL A 132 5.16 -14.61 -21.65
CA VAL A 132 5.15 -13.33 -22.39
C VAL A 132 6.22 -12.37 -21.87
N LYS A 133 6.87 -12.70 -20.74
CA LYS A 133 7.99 -11.94 -20.17
C LYS A 133 9.16 -11.94 -21.18
N ILE A 134 9.46 -10.78 -21.76
CA ILE A 134 10.58 -10.55 -22.69
C ILE A 134 11.90 -10.58 -21.90
#